data_AF-A0A800A767-F1
#
_entry.id   AF-A0A800A767-F1
#
_cell.length_a   1.000
_cell.length_b   1.000
_cell.length_c   1.000
_cell.angle_alpha   90.00
_cell.angle_beta   90.00
_cell.angle_gamma   90.00
#
_symmetry.space_group_name_H-M   'P 1'
#
loop_
_entity.id
_entity.type
_entity.pdbx_description
1 polymer ?
#
loop_
_entity_poly.entity_id
_entity_poly.type
_entity_poly.pdbx_seq_one_letter_code
_entity_poly.pdbx_strand_id
1 'polypeptide(L)' 'MSAETTDHAAADQDARMGRAVIRGIQIALPSAFVFLTLAVWLITDLSLGQSFATAALPSVLLGGFAGGFAGVAATM' A
#
# COMPACT_ATOMS: atom_id res chain seq x y z
N MET A 1 -33.28 -13.91 -18.20
CA MET A 1 -32.42 -14.64 -17.25
C MET A 1 -30.92 -14.41 -17.51
N SER A 2 -30.53 -13.30 -18.16
CA SER A 2 -29.14 -13.05 -18.58
C SER A 2 -28.54 -11.74 -18.05
N ALA A 3 -29.29 -10.95 -17.28
CA ALA A 3 -28.81 -9.68 -16.70
C ALA A 3 -28.29 -9.88 -15.26
N GLU A 4 -28.88 -10.82 -14.51
CA GLU A 4 -28.53 -11.10 -13.12
C GLU A 4 -27.17 -11.82 -13.00
N THR A 5 -26.83 -12.68 -13.96
CA THR A 5 -25.54 -13.39 -14.00
C THR A 5 -24.35 -12.49 -14.34
N THR A 6 -24.53 -11.45 -15.14
CA THR A 6 -23.48 -10.47 -15.48
C THR A 6 -23.17 -9.53 -14.32
N ASP A 7 -24.19 -9.17 -13.53
CA ASP A 7 -24.05 -8.28 -12.38
C ASP A 7 -23.21 -8.92 -11.26
N HIS A 8 -23.42 -10.21 -11.00
CA HIS A 8 -22.61 -10.98 -10.05
C HIS A 8 -21.14 -11.13 -10.49
N ALA A 9 -20.89 -11.34 -11.78
CA ALA A 9 -19.53 -11.49 -12.30
C ALA A 9 -18.71 -10.18 -12.18
N ALA A 10 -19.34 -9.03 -12.41
CA ALA A 10 -18.71 -7.73 -12.24
C ALA A 10 -18.37 -7.45 -10.76
N ALA A 11 -19.31 -7.71 -9.84
CA ALA A 11 -19.09 -7.55 -8.41
C ALA A 11 -17.95 -8.44 -7.88
N ASP A 12 -17.84 -9.69 -8.36
CA ASP A 12 -16.76 -10.59 -8.00
C ASP A 12 -15.39 -10.10 -8.49
N GLN A 13 -15.33 -9.49 -9.68
CA GLN A 13 -14.10 -8.93 -10.23
C GLN A 13 -13.64 -7.70 -9.43
N ASP A 14 -14.55 -6.80 -9.10
CA ASP A 14 -14.26 -5.63 -8.26
C ASP A 14 -13.78 -6.05 -6.85
N ALA A 15 -14.40 -7.07 -6.27
CA ALA A 15 -14.01 -7.61 -4.97
C ALA A 15 -12.60 -8.22 -4.98
N ARG A 16 -12.19 -8.86 -6.09
CA ARG A 16 -10.82 -9.38 -6.27
C ARG A 16 -9.82 -8.25 -6.41
N MET A 17 -10.14 -7.23 -7.18
CA MET A 17 -9.27 -6.05 -7.35
C MET A 17 -9.07 -5.30 -6.02
N GLY A 18 -10.15 -5.06 -5.28
CA GLY A 18 -10.08 -4.44 -3.95
C GLY A 18 -9.21 -5.23 -2.97
N ARG A 19 -9.33 -6.57 -2.94
CA ARG A 19 -8.47 -7.42 -2.09
C ARG A 19 -6.99 -7.34 -2.49
N ALA A 20 -6.68 -7.28 -3.78
CA ALA A 20 -5.31 -7.18 -4.25
C ALA A 20 -4.67 -5.84 -3.84
N VAL A 21 -5.42 -4.73 -3.96
CA VAL A 21 -5.02 -3.40 -3.48
C VAL A 21 -4.73 -3.41 -1.98
N ILE A 22 -5.66 -3.93 -1.17
CA ILE A 22 -5.48 -4.01 0.28
C ILE A 22 -4.25 -4.84 0.63
N ARG A 23 -4.05 -5.98 -0.04
CA ARG A 23 -2.88 -6.84 0.19
C ARG A 23 -1.58 -6.14 -0.19
N GLY A 24 -1.56 -5.38 -1.27
CA GLY A 24 -0.41 -4.57 -1.66
C GLY A 24 -0.07 -3.52 -0.61
N ILE A 25 -1.07 -2.77 -0.13
CA ILE A 25 -0.91 -1.77 0.92
C ILE A 25 -0.41 -2.39 2.23
N GLN A 26 -0.96 -3.54 2.63
CA GLN A 26 -0.58 -4.25 3.86
C GLN A 26 0.91 -4.61 3.92
N ILE A 27 1.56 -4.84 2.77
CA ILE A 27 2.99 -5.17 2.69
C ILE A 27 3.83 -3.91 2.46
N ALA A 28 3.37 -3.01 1.60
CA ALA A 28 4.11 -1.80 1.23
C ALA A 28 4.18 -0.77 2.36
N LEU A 29 3.14 -0.63 3.18
CA LEU A 29 3.11 0.31 4.30
C LEU A 29 4.18 -0.01 5.38
N PRO A 30 4.23 -1.21 5.97
CA PRO A 30 5.25 -1.52 6.97
C PRO A 30 6.66 -1.51 6.39
N SER A 31 6.84 -1.99 5.15
CA SER A 31 8.16 -1.97 4.51
C SER A 31 8.65 -0.54 4.24
N ALA A 32 7.77 0.36 3.77
CA ALA A 32 8.10 1.78 3.60
C ALA A 32 8.45 2.45 4.94
N PHE A 33 7.71 2.14 6.02
CA PHE A 33 7.99 2.67 7.36
C PHE A 33 9.38 2.27 7.84
N VAL A 34 9.74 0.98 7.75
CA VAL A 34 11.06 0.51 8.19
C VAL A 34 12.15 1.12 7.31
N PHE A 35 11.99 1.08 5.99
CA PHE A 35 12.98 1.57 5.05
C PHE A 35 13.24 3.08 5.22
N LEU A 36 12.20 3.91 5.26
CA LEU A 36 12.34 5.36 5.38
C LEU A 36 12.80 5.78 6.77
N THR A 37 12.35 5.10 7.83
CA THR A 37 12.84 5.40 9.19
C THR A 37 14.35 5.12 9.28
N LEU A 38 14.81 3.99 8.75
CA LEU A 38 16.23 3.66 8.71
C LEU A 38 17.02 4.60 7.79
N ALA A 39 16.48 4.94 6.62
CA ALA A 39 17.11 5.87 5.69
C ALA A 39 17.30 7.25 6.31
N VAL A 40 16.27 7.81 6.95
CA VAL A 40 16.36 9.10 7.65
C VAL A 40 17.35 8.99 8.80
N TRP A 41 17.30 7.94 9.60
CA TRP A 41 18.22 7.76 10.72
C TRP A 41 19.69 7.63 10.30
N LEU A 42 19.97 7.04 9.12
CA LEU A 42 21.33 6.91 8.58
C LEU A 42 21.86 8.21 7.94
N ILE A 43 20.97 9.03 7.38
CA ILE A 43 21.33 10.24 6.63
C ILE A 43 21.30 11.48 7.53
N THR A 44 20.53 11.44 8.61
CA THR A 44 20.35 12.56 9.54
C THR A 44 20.80 12.17 10.95
N ASP A 45 21.46 13.08 11.67
CA ASP A 45 21.83 12.91 13.10
C ASP A 45 20.61 13.00 14.06
N LEU A 46 19.41 12.65 13.58
CA LEU A 46 18.20 12.65 14.39
C LEU A 46 18.15 11.41 15.28
N SER A 47 17.56 11.57 16.46
CA SER A 47 17.20 10.41 17.28
C SER A 47 16.24 9.48 16.52
N LEU A 48 16.23 8.20 16.88
CA LEU A 48 15.41 7.19 16.17
C LEU A 48 13.91 7.52 16.21
N GLY A 49 13.43 8.10 17.32
CA GLY A 49 12.04 8.56 17.45
C GLY A 49 11.70 9.77 16.56
N GLN A 50 12.63 10.71 16.40
CA GLN A 50 12.46 11.84 15.48
C GLN A 50 12.51 11.38 14.02
N SER A 51 13.42 10.46 13.69
CA SER A 51 13.52 9.85 12.37
C SER A 51 12.23 9.14 11.97
N PHE A 52 11.61 8.40 12.91
CA PHE A 52 10.31 7.78 12.70
C PHE A 52 9.20 8.81 12.47
N ALA A 53 9.14 9.88 13.27
CA ALA A 53 8.14 10.93 13.11
C ALA A 53 8.28 11.66 11.75
N THR A 54 9.50 11.96 11.33
CA THR A 54 9.78 12.57 10.02
C THR A 54 9.46 11.62 8.86
N ALA A 55 9.72 10.33 9.03
CA ALA A 55 9.44 9.31 8.02
C ALA A 55 7.96 8.92 7.92
N ALA A 56 7.12 9.21 8.93
CA ALA A 56 5.74 8.73 8.98
C ALA A 56 4.88 9.21 7.80
N LEU A 57 4.86 10.51 7.54
CA LEU A 57 4.12 11.11 6.41
C LEU A 57 4.56 10.53 5.04
N PRO A 58 5.85 10.56 4.67
CA PRO A 58 6.29 10.01 3.41
C PRO A 58 6.11 8.48 3.34
N SER A 59 6.18 7.75 4.45
CA SER A 59 5.93 6.29 4.48
C SER A 59 4.48 5.95 4.18
N VAL A 60 3.53 6.72 4.70
CA VAL A 60 2.10 6.50 4.40
C VAL A 60 1.81 6.81 2.93
N LEU A 61 2.36 7.91 2.41
CA LEU A 61 2.19 8.27 0.99
C LEU A 61 2.84 7.23 0.08
N LEU A 62 4.10 6.88 0.31
CA LEU A 62 4.83 5.90 -0.50
C LEU A 62 4.21 4.51 -0.36
N GLY A 63 4.05 4.01 0.86
CA GLY A 63 3.56 2.66 1.12
C GLY A 63 2.09 2.46 0.74
N GLY A 64 1.23 3.44 1.03
CA GLY A 64 -0.18 3.39 0.63
C GLY A 64 -0.35 3.50 -0.89
N PHE A 65 0.32 4.47 -1.52
CA PHE A 65 0.16 4.70 -2.95
C PHE A 65 0.87 3.65 -3.81
N ALA A 66 2.13 3.33 -3.51
CA ALA A 66 2.88 2.29 -4.22
C ALA A 66 2.31 0.89 -3.95
N GLY A 67 1.84 0.63 -2.73
CA GLY A 67 1.18 -0.64 -2.39
C GLY A 67 -0.15 -0.81 -3.12
N GLY A 68 -0.96 0.26 -3.19
CA GLY A 68 -2.21 0.23 -3.93
C GLY A 68 -1.99 0.03 -5.42
N PHE A 69 -1.03 0.76 -6.01
CA PHE A 69 -0.63 0.59 -7.40
C PHE A 69 -0.11 -0.82 -7.69
N ALA A 70 0.77 -1.35 -6.83
CA ALA A 70 1.28 -2.72 -6.96
C ALA A 70 0.17 -3.77 -6.90
N GLY A 71 -0.84 -3.55 -6.05
CA GLY A 71 -2.02 -4.41 -5.98
C GLY A 71 -2.86 -4.40 -7.25
N VAL A 72 -3.05 -3.24 -7.88
CA VAL A 72 -3.72 -3.14 -9.20
C VAL A 72 -2.87 -3.79 -10.29
N ALA A 73 -1.57 -3.50 -10.32
CA ALA A 73 -0.64 -4.06 -11.31
C ALA A 73 -0.57 -5.59 -11.23
N ALA A 74 -0.74 -6.18 -10.04
CA ALA A 74 -0.80 -7.64 -9.86
C ALA A 74 -2.11 -8.28 -10.33
N THR A 75 -3.13 -7.48 -10.68
CA THR A 75 -4.43 -7.96 -11.20
C THR A 75 -4.60 -7.79 -12.69
N MET A 76 -3.70 -7.05 -13.35
CA MET A 76 -3.59 -6.92 -14.80
C MET A 76 -2.76 -8.07 -15.37
#